data_AF-A0A1E3VVI4-F1
#
_entry.id   AF-A0A1E3VVI4-F1
#
_cell.length_a   1.000
_cell.length_b   1.000
_cell.length_c   1.000
_cell.angle_alpha   90.00
_cell.angle_beta   90.00
_cell.angle_gamma   90.00
#
_symmetry.space_group_name_H-M   'P 1'
#
loop_
_entity.id
_entity.type
_entity.pdbx_description
1 polymer ?
#
loop_
_entity_poly.entity_id
_entity_poly.type
_entity_poly.pdbx_seq_one_letter_code
_entity_poly.pdbx_strand_id
1 'polypeptide(L)'
;MERKMSQTDLANRLGLTFQQIQKYENGANRVGASRLMQIATALDVPIHAFFDGAGPQTDETESPIKFVGDQQALRLVRAFADIDDAGLRRSVVNLVEGIAGSQPEENGAK
;
A
#
# COMPACT_ATOMS: atom_id res chain seq x y z
N MET A 1 -15.32 13.72 5.22
CA MET A 1 -15.52 12.66 4.22
C MET A 1 -16.13 13.26 2.96
N GLU A 2 -15.35 13.47 1.91
CA GLU A 2 -15.80 13.96 0.59
C GLU A 2 -16.45 12.87 -0.30
N ARG A 3 -17.04 11.84 0.31
CA ARG A 3 -17.79 10.80 -0.41
C ARG A 3 -19.13 10.61 0.28
N LYS A 4 -20.16 10.33 -0.53
CA LYS A 4 -21.62 10.38 -0.27
C LYS A 4 -22.16 9.48 0.88
N MET A 5 -21.34 9.06 1.84
CA MET A 5 -21.72 8.19 2.95
C MET A 5 -21.69 8.97 4.26
N SER A 6 -22.78 8.94 5.03
CA SER A 6 -22.78 9.50 6.37
C SER A 6 -22.04 8.59 7.36
N GLN A 7 -21.56 9.15 8.47
CA GLN A 7 -20.97 8.37 9.56
C GLN A 7 -21.93 7.31 10.11
N THR A 8 -23.23 7.62 10.15
CA THR A 8 -24.27 6.68 10.58
C THR A 8 -24.39 5.51 9.61
N ASP A 9 -24.29 5.77 8.30
CA ASP A 9 -24.32 4.71 7.29
C ASP A 9 -23.08 3.82 7.39
N LEU A 10 -21.90 4.40 7.63
CA LEU A 10 -20.67 3.66 7.85
C LEU A 10 -20.75 2.80 9.11
N ALA A 11 -21.28 3.36 10.20
CA ALA A 11 -21.51 2.65 11.46
C ALA A 11 -22.41 1.42 11.25
N ASN A 12 -23.55 1.62 10.56
CA ASN A 12 -24.50 0.55 10.24
C ASN A 12 -23.87 -0.56 9.38
N ARG A 13 -23.10 -0.19 8.35
CA ARG A 13 -22.38 -1.15 7.49
C ARG A 13 -21.34 -1.98 8.24
N LEU A 14 -20.75 -1.42 9.29
CA LEU A 14 -19.68 -2.07 10.06
C LEU A 14 -20.19 -2.77 11.33
N GLY A 15 -21.49 -2.68 11.63
CA GLY A 15 -22.07 -3.17 12.87
C GLY A 15 -21.53 -2.43 14.11
N LEU A 16 -21.24 -1.13 13.96
CA LEU A 16 -20.69 -0.28 15.00
C LEU A 16 -21.69 0.82 15.40
N THR A 17 -21.46 1.43 16.55
CA THR A 17 -22.22 2.61 16.95
C THR A 17 -21.66 3.87 16.28
N PHE A 18 -22.52 4.88 16.08
CA PHE A 18 -22.09 6.19 15.59
C PHE A 18 -20.96 6.78 16.45
N GLN A 19 -21.05 6.67 17.77
CA GLN A 19 -20.00 7.12 18.69
C GLN A 19 -18.67 6.39 18.47
N GLN A 20 -18.71 5.09 18.11
CA GLN A 20 -17.48 4.35 17.83
C GLN A 20 -16.80 4.84 16.55
N ILE A 21 -17.58 5.17 15.51
CA ILE A 21 -17.05 5.82 14.31
C ILE A 21 -16.44 7.18 14.64
N GLN A 22 -17.11 8.00 15.45
CA GLN A 22 -16.55 9.28 15.90
C GLN A 22 -15.22 9.10 16.65
N LYS A 23 -15.11 8.07 17.51
CA LYS A 23 -13.87 7.74 18.21
C LYS A 23 -12.74 7.28 17.28
N TYR A 24 -13.06 6.69 16.13
CA TYR A 24 -12.07 6.36 15.11
C TYR A 24 -11.64 7.61 14.34
N GLU A 25 -12.58 8.45 13.95
CA GLU A 25 -12.28 9.68 13.20
C GLU A 25 -11.46 10.68 13.98
N ASN A 26 -11.74 10.85 15.28
CA ASN A 26 -10.99 11.78 16.14
C ASN A 26 -9.73 11.15 16.75
N GLY A 27 -9.43 9.89 16.41
CA GLY A 27 -8.25 9.17 16.90
C GLY A 27 -8.27 8.77 18.37
N ALA A 28 -9.37 8.97 19.10
CA ALA A 28 -9.49 8.54 20.50
C ALA A 28 -9.37 7.01 20.65
N ASN A 29 -9.80 6.26 19.63
CA ASN A 29 -9.62 4.81 19.55
C ASN A 29 -8.72 4.45 18.36
N ARG A 30 -7.72 3.60 18.61
CA ARG A 30 -6.93 2.98 17.53
C ARG A 30 -7.81 2.03 16.71
N VAL A 31 -7.57 2.02 15.40
CA VAL A 31 -8.23 1.10 14.46
C VAL A 31 -7.25 -0.03 14.15
N GLY A 32 -7.64 -1.28 14.44
CA GLY A 32 -6.84 -2.45 14.07
C GLY A 32 -6.89 -2.70 12.55
N ALA A 33 -5.87 -3.36 11.99
CA ALA A 33 -5.72 -3.57 10.55
C ALA A 33 -6.93 -4.25 9.87
N SER A 34 -7.51 -5.28 10.52
CA SER A 34 -8.72 -5.94 10.02
C SER A 34 -9.91 -4.97 9.94
N ARG A 35 -10.07 -4.08 10.93
CA ARG A 35 -11.13 -3.09 10.94
C ARG A 35 -10.89 -2.01 9.86
N LEU A 36 -9.64 -1.60 9.68
CA LEU A 36 -9.26 -0.65 8.65
C LEU A 36 -9.58 -1.18 7.23
N MET A 37 -9.33 -2.46 6.97
CA MET A 37 -9.75 -3.13 5.72
C MET A 37 -11.27 -3.09 5.50
N GLN A 38 -12.05 -3.33 6.55
CA GLN A 38 -13.51 -3.25 6.45
C GLN A 38 -13.99 -1.83 6.17
N ILE A 39 -13.36 -0.82 6.79
CA ILE A 39 -13.66 0.59 6.54
C ILE A 39 -13.31 0.96 5.09
N ALA A 40 -12.15 0.54 4.59
CA ALA A 40 -11.73 0.75 3.20
C ALA A 40 -12.74 0.16 2.21
N THR A 41 -13.17 -1.09 2.46
CA THR A 41 -14.20 -1.77 1.67
C THR A 41 -15.54 -1.03 1.72
N ALA A 42 -15.96 -0.57 2.90
CA ALA A 42 -17.23 0.14 3.07
C ALA A 42 -17.24 1.49 2.34
N LEU A 43 -16.11 2.20 2.33
CA LEU A 43 -15.93 3.51 1.68
C LEU A 43 -15.54 3.42 0.19
N ASP A 44 -15.38 2.19 -0.32
CA ASP A 44 -14.96 1.91 -1.70
C ASP A 44 -13.67 2.66 -2.07
N VAL A 45 -12.67 2.55 -1.18
CA VAL A 45 -11.33 3.09 -1.37
C VAL A 45 -10.30 1.99 -1.15
N PRO A 46 -9.17 2.03 -1.86
CA PRO A 46 -8.07 1.14 -1.54
C PRO A 46 -7.51 1.46 -0.15
N ILE A 47 -7.09 0.44 0.61
CA ILE A 47 -6.62 0.62 2.00
C ILE A 47 -5.41 1.58 2.11
N HIS A 48 -4.57 1.69 1.08
CA HIS A 48 -3.44 2.62 1.09
C HIS A 48 -3.86 4.09 1.22
N ALA A 49 -5.09 4.45 0.84
CA ALA A 49 -5.60 5.81 0.95
C ALA A 49 -5.65 6.33 2.41
N PHE A 50 -5.69 5.45 3.42
CA PHE A 50 -5.64 5.85 4.83
C PHE A 50 -4.22 6.14 5.34
N PHE A 51 -3.20 5.82 4.53
CA PHE A 51 -1.80 5.99 4.88
C PHE A 51 -1.13 7.12 4.08
N ASP A 52 -1.87 7.73 3.15
CA ASP A 52 -1.41 8.88 2.38
C ASP A 52 -1.13 10.05 3.33
N GLY A 53 0.15 10.47 3.40
CA GLY A 53 0.63 11.47 4.36
C GLY A 53 0.78 11.04 5.82
N ALA A 54 0.57 9.75 6.16
CA ALA A 54 0.60 9.25 7.56
C ALA A 54 1.77 8.30 7.88
N GLY A 55 2.69 8.06 6.94
CA GLY A 55 3.91 7.29 7.18
C GLY A 55 5.02 8.14 7.83
N PRO A 56 6.00 7.53 8.52
CA PRO A 56 7.32 8.17 8.61
C PRO A 56 7.75 8.54 7.18
N GLN A 57 8.42 9.67 7.04
CA GLN A 57 9.16 10.05 5.82
C GLN A 57 10.33 9.07 5.65
N THR A 58 10.08 7.76 5.59
CA THR A 58 10.96 6.81 4.93
C THR A 58 10.80 7.15 3.47
N ASP A 59 11.88 7.55 2.82
CA ASP A 59 11.88 8.02 1.43
C ASP A 59 10.84 7.25 0.61
N GLU A 60 9.86 7.96 0.04
CA GLU A 60 8.77 7.37 -0.77
C GLU A 60 9.31 6.49 -1.93
N THR A 61 10.61 6.58 -2.19
CA THR A 61 11.39 5.77 -3.12
C THR A 61 11.44 4.28 -2.75
N GLU A 62 11.26 3.85 -1.50
CA GLU A 62 11.40 2.43 -1.11
C GLU A 62 10.09 1.69 -0.80
N SER A 63 8.96 2.38 -0.69
CA SER A 63 7.69 1.73 -0.36
C SER A 63 7.17 0.87 -1.53
N PRO A 64 6.97 -0.45 -1.35
CA PRO A 64 6.35 -1.32 -2.37
C PRO A 64 4.95 -0.87 -2.76
N ILE A 65 4.31 -0.07 -1.91
CA ILE A 65 2.95 0.43 -2.10
C ILE A 65 2.87 1.44 -3.25
N LYS A 66 3.98 2.12 -3.60
CA LYS A 66 3.99 3.09 -4.71
C LYS A 66 3.65 2.48 -6.08
N PHE A 67 3.84 1.17 -6.22
CA PHE A 67 3.54 0.44 -7.45
C PHE A 67 2.07 -0.03 -7.51
N VAL A 68 1.30 0.15 -6.43
CA VAL A 68 -0.10 -0.27 -6.35
C VAL A 68 -0.95 0.68 -7.19
N GLY A 69 -1.22 0.28 -8.43
CA GLY A 69 -2.01 1.05 -9.41
C GLY A 69 -1.33 1.19 -10.77
N ASP A 70 -0.01 0.98 -10.82
CA ASP A 70 0.73 0.94 -12.08
C ASP A 70 0.58 -0.44 -12.75
N GLN A 71 -0.18 -0.49 -13.85
CA GLN A 71 -0.40 -1.74 -14.58
C GLN A 71 0.88 -2.33 -15.16
N GLN A 72 1.86 -1.50 -15.56
CA GLN A 72 3.13 -1.99 -16.11
C GLN A 72 4.02 -2.55 -14.99
N ALA A 73 4.09 -1.87 -13.85
CA ALA A 73 4.82 -2.38 -12.69
C ALA A 73 4.25 -3.72 -12.21
N LEU A 74 2.92 -3.84 -12.10
CA LEU A 74 2.26 -5.10 -11.72
C LEU A 74 2.49 -6.22 -12.74
N ARG A 75 2.51 -5.89 -14.05
CA ARG A 75 2.81 -6.87 -15.10
C ARG A 75 4.25 -7.37 -15.00
N LEU A 76 5.21 -6.48 -14.74
CA LEU A 76 6.61 -6.85 -14.53
C LEU A 76 6.78 -7.76 -13.31
N VAL A 77 6.16 -7.40 -12.17
CA VAL A 77 6.21 -8.22 -10.94
C VAL A 77 5.65 -9.62 -11.17
N ARG A 78 4.52 -9.75 -11.88
CA ARG A 78 3.93 -11.05 -12.21
C ARG A 78 4.84 -11.87 -13.11
N ALA A 79 5.31 -11.28 -14.21
CA ALA A 79 6.22 -11.96 -15.14
C ALA A 79 7.53 -12.38 -14.46
N PHE A 80 8.04 -11.57 -13.53
CA PHE A 80 9.24 -11.88 -12.76
C PHE A 80 9.01 -13.03 -11.76
N ALA A 81 7.84 -13.07 -11.13
CA ALA A 81 7.47 -14.13 -10.19
C ALA A 81 7.39 -15.51 -10.87
N ASP A 82 7.02 -15.56 -12.15
CA ASP A 82 6.92 -16.79 -12.95
C ASP A 82 8.29 -17.35 -13.41
N ILE A 83 9.40 -16.64 -13.19
CA ILE A 83 10.74 -17.12 -13.54
C ILE A 83 11.23 -18.03 -12.42
N ASP A 84 11.43 -19.33 -12.64
CA ASP A 84 11.94 -20.23 -11.58
C ASP A 84 13.46 -20.11 -11.36
N ASP A 85 14.21 -19.83 -12.44
CA ASP A 85 15.67 -19.78 -12.40
C ASP A 85 16.18 -18.50 -11.73
N ALA A 86 16.93 -18.66 -10.64
CA ALA A 86 17.47 -17.55 -9.87
C ALA A 86 18.52 -16.72 -10.64
N GLY A 87 19.25 -17.34 -11.58
CA GLY A 87 20.21 -16.66 -12.44
C GLY A 87 19.51 -15.71 -13.41
N LEU A 88 18.46 -16.19 -14.09
CA LEU A 88 17.63 -15.39 -14.98
C LEU A 88 16.94 -14.24 -14.24
N ARG A 89 16.42 -14.49 -13.03
CA ARG A 89 15.89 -13.41 -12.17
C ARG A 89 16.94 -12.32 -11.97
N ARG A 90 18.18 -12.69 -11.63
CA ARG A 90 19.27 -11.73 -11.42
C ARG A 90 19.63 -10.98 -12.71
N SER A 91 19.66 -11.66 -13.86
CA SER A 91 19.89 -11.00 -15.15
C SER A 91 18.80 -10.00 -15.51
N VAL A 92 17.53 -10.30 -15.22
CA VAL A 92 16.41 -9.37 -15.45
C VAL A 92 16.52 -8.13 -14.56
N VAL A 93 16.83 -8.31 -13.28
CA VAL A 93 17.07 -7.17 -12.37
C VAL A 93 18.20 -6.29 -12.88
N ASN A 94 19.36 -6.88 -13.21
CA ASN A 94 20.51 -6.15 -13.72
C ASN A 94 20.19 -5.39 -15.02
N LEU A 95 19.38 -5.97 -15.90
CA LEU A 95 18.96 -5.31 -17.14
C LEU A 95 18.09 -4.09 -16.84
N VAL A 96 17.10 -4.23 -15.96
CA VAL A 96 16.20 -3.13 -15.59
C VAL A 96 16.95 -2.02 -14.88
N GLU A 97 17.85 -2.35 -13.95
CA GLU A 97 18.72 -1.39 -13.25
C GLU A 97 19.67 -0.68 -14.22
N GLY A 98 20.27 -1.43 -15.15
CA GLY A 98 21.14 -0.88 -16.19
C GLY A 98 20.42 0.11 -17.11
N ILE A 99 19.16 -0.16 -17.47
CA ILE A 99 18.33 0.77 -18.24
C ILE A 99 17.95 2.00 -17.41
N ALA A 100 17.66 1.83 -16.13
CA ALA A 100 17.29 2.91 -15.22
C ALA A 100 18.47 3.80 -14.80
N GLY A 101 19.71 3.42 -15.14
CA GLY A 101 20.93 4.11 -14.68
C GLY A 101 21.21 3.93 -13.19
N SER A 102 20.53 2.98 -12.53
CA SER A 102 20.74 2.62 -11.13
C SER A 102 21.95 1.69 -11.07
N GLN A 103 23.11 2.21 -10.63
CA GLN A 103 24.24 1.32 -10.31
C GLN A 103 23.89 0.52 -9.06
N PRO A 104 24.21 -0.79 -9.01
CA PRO A 104 24.06 -1.55 -7.77
C PRO A 104 25.00 -0.95 -6.74
N GLU A 105 24.45 -0.47 -5.62
CA GLU A 105 25.21 -0.12 -4.42
C GLU A 105 26.02 -1.35 -4.02
N GLU A 106 27.33 -1.34 -4.31
CA GLU A 106 28.29 -2.27 -3.74
C GLU A 106 28.24 -2.09 -2.22
N ASN A 107 27.48 -2.95 -1.54
CA ASN A 107 27.46 -2.99 -0.09
C ASN A 107 28.83 -3.50 0.38
N GLY A 108 29.73 -2.55 0.65
CA GLY A 108 31.08 -2.78 1.12
C GLY A 108 31.09 -3.60 2.40
N ALA A 109 31.64 -4.80 2.32
CA ALA A 109 32.17 -5.50 3.46
C ALA A 109 33.24 -4.63 4.12
N LYS A 110 33.00 -4.24 5.37
CA LYS A 110 34.05 -4.05 6.36
C LYS A 110 33.56 -4.41 7.76
#